data_AF-A0A7L4JEM9-F1
#
_entry.id   AF-A0A7L4JEM9-F1
#
_cell.length_a   1.000
_cell.length_b   1.000
_cell.length_c   1.000
_cell.angle_alpha   90.00
_cell.angle_beta   90.00
_cell.angle_gamma   90.00
#
_symmetry.space_group_name_H-M   'P 1'
#
loop_
_entity.id
_entity.type
_entity.pdbx_description
1 polymer ?
#
loop_
_entity_poly.entity_id
_entity_poly.type
_entity_poly.pdbx_seq_one_letter_code
_entity_poly.pdbx_strand_id
1 'polypeptide(L)'
;MVDHLANTEINSQRIAAVENCFGASGQPLALPGRVLLGEGILTKECRKKPKPRIFFLFNDILVYGSIIINKRKYNSQHIIPLEDVTLETLPDTLQMKNRWMIKTSKKSFVVSAASLTERKEWISHLEECIKHLLTKTGRQPCREHAAPWIPDKATDICMRCTHTKFSTLTRRHHCRKCGFVVCADCSRHRFLMPRLSPKPLRVCNLCYRQLLAEEKKEAEADRRQAEPIRSAVGYEPSSGDD
;
A
#
# COMPACT_ATOMS: atom_id res chain seq x y z
N MET A 1 26.42 7.39 -5.40
CA MET A 1 26.13 8.36 -6.49
C MET A 1 25.12 9.42 -6.05
N VAL A 2 24.07 9.08 -5.29
CA VAL A 2 23.03 10.01 -4.82
C VAL A 2 23.52 11.00 -3.76
N ASP A 3 24.50 10.63 -2.93
CA ASP A 3 24.96 11.45 -1.81
C ASP A 3 25.62 12.77 -2.23
N HIS A 4 26.20 12.85 -3.44
CA HIS A 4 26.79 14.09 -3.96
C HIS A 4 25.75 15.12 -4.40
N LEU A 5 24.52 14.68 -4.69
CA LEU A 5 23.40 15.56 -5.06
C LEU A 5 22.62 16.02 -3.83
N ALA A 6 22.73 15.28 -2.73
CA ALA A 6 22.11 15.62 -1.47
C ALA A 6 22.62 16.96 -0.95
N ASN A 7 21.71 17.80 -0.46
CA ASN A 7 22.01 19.12 0.10
C ASN A 7 22.64 20.12 -0.88
N THR A 8 22.61 19.84 -2.19
CA THR A 8 22.94 20.85 -3.21
C THR A 8 21.81 21.87 -3.34
N GLU A 9 22.16 23.12 -3.64
CA GLU A 9 21.18 24.18 -3.90
C GLU A 9 20.22 23.78 -5.03
N ILE A 10 20.74 23.15 -6.09
CA ILE A 10 19.95 22.67 -7.23
C ILE A 10 18.91 21.63 -6.79
N ASN A 11 19.29 20.66 -5.94
CA ASN A 11 18.34 19.69 -5.42
C ASN A 11 17.28 20.38 -4.56
N SER A 12 17.66 21.28 -3.66
CA SER A 12 16.72 22.01 -2.80
C SER A 12 15.69 22.81 -3.63
N GLN A 13 16.13 23.50 -4.68
CA GLN A 13 15.25 24.21 -5.59
C GLN A 13 14.28 23.29 -6.34
N ARG A 14 14.76 22.11 -6.79
CA ARG A 14 13.91 21.10 -7.43
C ARG A 14 12.83 20.58 -6.48
N ILE A 15 13.17 20.29 -5.22
CA ILE A 15 12.19 19.84 -4.21
C ILE A 15 11.15 20.93 -3.94
N ALA A 16 11.60 22.18 -3.74
CA ALA A 16 10.71 23.32 -3.54
C ALA A 16 9.77 23.54 -4.74
N ALA A 17 10.24 23.31 -5.97
CA ALA A 17 9.38 23.36 -7.16
C ALA A 17 8.25 22.31 -7.12
N VAL A 18 8.54 21.09 -6.64
CA VAL A 18 7.52 20.05 -6.45
C VAL A 18 6.49 20.48 -5.40
N GLU A 19 6.93 20.97 -4.24
CA GLU A 19 6.05 21.47 -3.17
C GLU A 19 5.13 22.58 -3.66
N ASN A 20 5.69 23.57 -4.37
CA ASN A 20 4.96 24.68 -4.95
C ASN A 20 3.87 24.24 -5.93
N CYS A 21 4.09 23.13 -6.65
CA CYS A 21 3.07 22.58 -7.55
C CYS A 21 1.86 21.98 -6.80
N PHE A 22 2.03 21.50 -5.56
CA PHE A 22 0.93 21.08 -4.68
C PHE A 22 0.29 22.24 -3.90
N GLY A 23 1.05 23.33 -3.72
CA GLY A 23 0.63 24.54 -3.01
C GLY A 23 0.20 24.25 -1.57
N ALA A 24 -0.72 25.06 -1.04
CA ALA A 24 -1.20 24.93 0.34
C ALA A 24 -1.93 23.60 0.66
N SER A 25 -2.25 22.79 -0.35
CA SER A 25 -2.86 21.47 -0.16
C SER A 25 -1.85 20.34 0.04
N GLY A 26 -0.56 20.61 -0.21
CA GLY A 26 0.54 19.67 -0.04
C GLY A 26 1.16 19.71 1.35
N GLN A 27 1.90 18.66 1.66
CA GLN A 27 2.81 18.55 2.79
C GLN A 27 4.24 18.87 2.32
N PRO A 28 5.08 19.44 3.21
CA PRO A 28 6.50 19.62 2.95
C PRO A 28 7.21 18.30 2.61
N LEU A 29 8.09 18.37 1.63
CA LEU A 29 8.94 17.32 1.11
C LEU A 29 10.42 17.59 1.40
N ALA A 30 10.85 18.82 1.64
CA ALA A 30 12.24 19.12 1.96
C ALA A 30 12.68 18.48 3.28
N LEU A 31 13.68 17.59 3.21
CA LEU A 31 14.37 17.02 4.37
C LEU A 31 15.87 16.89 4.08
N PRO A 32 16.75 17.04 5.09
CA PRO A 32 18.17 16.81 4.93
C PRO A 32 18.46 15.41 4.35
N GLY A 33 19.33 15.34 3.34
CA GLY A 33 19.68 14.08 2.69
C GLY A 33 18.64 13.52 1.70
N ARG A 34 17.46 14.13 1.56
CA ARG A 34 16.46 13.73 0.56
C ARG A 34 16.82 14.29 -0.81
N VAL A 35 16.74 13.45 -1.84
CA VAL A 35 17.11 13.79 -3.23
C VAL A 35 15.97 13.45 -4.17
N LEU A 36 15.62 14.39 -5.06
CA LEU A 36 14.68 14.14 -6.15
C LEU A 36 15.40 13.44 -7.32
N LEU A 37 15.01 12.20 -7.60
CA LEU A 37 15.67 11.32 -8.58
C LEU A 37 14.91 11.25 -9.91
N GLY A 38 13.59 11.31 -9.88
CA GLY A 38 12.79 11.21 -11.10
C GLY A 38 11.42 11.83 -10.95
N GLU A 39 10.86 12.25 -12.08
CA GLU A 39 9.48 12.72 -12.20
C GLU A 39 8.87 12.24 -13.51
N GLY A 40 7.56 12.01 -13.52
CA GLY A 40 6.88 11.52 -14.71
C GLY A 40 5.40 11.27 -14.52
N ILE A 41 4.66 11.19 -15.64
CA ILE A 41 3.22 10.93 -15.61
C ILE A 41 2.99 9.44 -15.86
N LEU A 42 2.40 8.76 -14.88
CA LEU A 42 1.94 7.39 -15.04
C LEU A 42 0.41 7.34 -15.03
N THR A 43 -0.13 6.38 -15.77
CA THR A 43 -1.57 6.11 -15.76
C THR A 43 -1.89 5.17 -14.62
N LYS A 44 -2.55 5.68 -13.58
CA LYS A 44 -2.96 4.88 -12.43
C LYS A 44 -4.30 4.20 -12.70
N GLU A 45 -4.34 2.88 -12.59
CA GLU A 45 -5.58 2.12 -12.61
C GLU A 45 -6.41 2.47 -11.36
N CYS A 46 -7.60 2.99 -11.59
CA CYS A 46 -8.56 3.33 -10.55
C CYS A 46 -9.86 2.55 -10.78
N ARG A 47 -10.63 2.32 -9.72
CA ARG A 47 -11.87 1.53 -9.74
C ARG A 47 -12.80 1.81 -10.94
N LYS A 48 -13.00 3.07 -11.31
CA LYS A 48 -13.93 3.49 -12.39
C LYS A 48 -13.28 3.56 -13.77
N LYS A 49 -12.14 4.26 -13.84
CA LYS A 49 -11.37 4.47 -15.08
C LYS A 49 -9.91 4.77 -14.75
N PRO A 50 -8.96 4.36 -15.59
CA PRO A 50 -7.57 4.80 -15.48
C PRO A 50 -7.49 6.32 -15.50
N LYS A 51 -6.55 6.90 -14.72
CA LYS A 51 -6.34 8.34 -14.69
C LYS A 51 -4.85 8.67 -14.66
N PRO A 52 -4.39 9.67 -15.42
CA PRO A 52 -3.01 10.14 -15.32
C PRO A 52 -2.77 10.75 -13.93
N ARG A 53 -1.58 10.49 -13.40
CA ARG A 53 -1.08 10.99 -12.12
C ARG A 53 0.38 11.38 -12.31
N ILE A 54 0.77 12.50 -11.74
CA ILE A 54 2.19 12.86 -11.66
C ILE A 54 2.81 12.05 -10.52
N PHE A 55 3.98 11.48 -10.74
CA PHE A 55 4.79 10.76 -9.77
C PHE A 55 6.15 11.44 -9.64
N PHE A 56 6.67 11.48 -8.42
CA PHE A 56 8.01 11.97 -8.07
C PHE A 56 8.70 10.89 -7.23
N LEU A 57 9.84 10.42 -7.71
CA LEU A 57 10.70 9.48 -7.00
C LEU A 57 11.78 10.25 -6.25
N PHE A 58 11.78 10.09 -4.93
CA PHE A 58 12.89 10.50 -4.07
C PHE A 58 13.66 9.25 -3.64
N ASN A 59 14.84 9.44 -3.04
CA ASN A 59 15.66 8.34 -2.53
C ASN A 59 15.03 7.59 -1.34
N ASP A 60 14.06 8.17 -0.64
CA ASP A 60 13.42 7.59 0.54
C ASP A 60 11.88 7.52 0.46
N ILE A 61 11.25 8.30 -0.42
CA ILE A 61 9.79 8.34 -0.61
C ILE A 61 9.38 8.32 -2.09
N LEU A 62 8.20 7.78 -2.36
CA LEU A 62 7.47 7.96 -3.61
C LEU A 62 6.30 8.91 -3.35
N VAL A 63 6.22 9.97 -4.14
CA VAL A 63 5.12 10.95 -4.06
C VAL A 63 4.29 10.91 -5.33
N TYR A 64 2.96 10.98 -5.22
CA TYR A 64 2.09 11.14 -6.38
C TYR A 64 0.86 12.01 -6.11
N GLY A 65 0.30 12.58 -7.18
CA GLY A 65 -0.82 13.53 -7.08
C GLY A 65 -1.74 13.50 -8.30
N SER A 66 -2.95 14.05 -8.14
CA SER A 66 -3.85 14.29 -9.28
C SER A 66 -3.50 15.59 -9.99
N ILE A 67 -3.56 15.58 -11.31
CA ILE A 67 -3.28 16.74 -12.17
C ILE A 67 -4.58 17.53 -12.34
N ILE A 68 -4.58 18.83 -12.02
CA ILE A 68 -5.79 19.67 -12.03
C ILE A 68 -5.89 20.50 -13.32
N ILE A 69 -4.83 21.24 -13.71
CA ILE A 69 -4.84 22.20 -14.84
C ILE A 69 -3.46 22.24 -15.53
N ASN A 70 -3.43 22.28 -16.87
CA ASN A 70 -2.27 22.54 -17.75
C ASN A 70 -0.91 21.94 -17.33
N LYS A 71 -0.92 20.78 -16.64
CA LYS A 71 0.28 20.13 -16.09
C LYS A 71 1.11 20.98 -15.11
N ARG A 72 0.55 22.03 -14.47
CA ARG A 72 1.30 22.94 -13.57
C ARG A 72 0.82 22.98 -12.12
N LYS A 73 -0.35 22.40 -11.80
CA LYS A 73 -0.85 22.31 -10.42
C LYS A 73 -1.37 20.91 -10.11
N TYR A 74 -1.05 20.43 -8.91
CA TYR A 74 -1.38 19.11 -8.41
C TYR A 74 -2.16 19.19 -7.10
N ASN A 75 -3.00 18.19 -6.83
CA ASN A 75 -3.64 18.01 -5.52
C ASN A 75 -3.64 16.54 -5.11
N SER A 76 -4.29 16.23 -3.99
CA SER A 76 -4.41 14.87 -3.48
C SER A 76 -3.03 14.23 -3.34
N GLN A 77 -2.11 14.95 -2.70
CA GLN A 77 -0.75 14.49 -2.51
C GLN A 77 -0.77 13.20 -1.68
N HIS A 78 -0.03 12.21 -2.15
CA HIS A 78 0.17 10.95 -1.46
C HIS A 78 1.67 10.73 -1.33
N ILE A 79 2.15 10.61 -0.10
CA ILE A 79 3.55 10.34 0.23
C ILE A 79 3.64 8.91 0.75
N ILE A 80 4.49 8.10 0.15
CA ILE A 80 4.69 6.68 0.48
C ILE A 80 6.18 6.47 0.78
N PRO A 81 6.55 6.06 2.01
CA PRO A 81 7.91 5.61 2.29
C PRO A 81 8.32 4.45 1.39
N LEU A 82 9.52 4.48 0.80
CA LEU A 82 9.98 3.43 -0.10
C LEU A 82 10.16 2.08 0.61
N GLU A 83 10.45 2.07 1.91
CA GLU A 83 10.48 0.86 2.75
C GLU A 83 9.14 0.10 2.78
N ASP A 84 8.03 0.82 2.55
CA ASP A 84 6.68 0.25 2.48
C ASP A 84 6.33 -0.25 1.07
N VAL A 85 7.20 -0.04 0.08
CA VAL A 85 6.93 -0.35 -1.33
C VAL A 85 7.48 -1.72 -1.71
N THR A 86 6.64 -2.53 -2.36
CA THR A 86 7.06 -3.71 -3.10
C THR A 86 6.51 -3.64 -4.51
N LEU A 87 7.33 -4.01 -5.49
CA LEU A 87 6.95 -3.99 -6.90
C LEU A 87 6.58 -5.40 -7.36
N GLU A 88 5.53 -5.49 -8.17
CA GLU A 88 5.13 -6.74 -8.81
C GLU A 88 4.90 -6.47 -10.30
N THR A 89 5.68 -7.13 -11.14
CA THR A 89 5.50 -7.04 -12.59
C THR A 89 4.22 -7.76 -12.99
N LEU A 90 3.47 -7.15 -13.90
CA LEU A 90 2.25 -7.75 -14.43
C LEU A 90 2.46 -8.17 -15.88
N PRO A 91 1.85 -9.28 -16.31
CA PRO A 91 1.88 -9.68 -17.71
C PRO A 91 1.11 -8.66 -18.55
N ASP A 92 1.64 -8.42 -19.74
CA ASP A 92 0.98 -7.61 -20.74
C ASP A 92 -0.16 -8.40 -21.39
N THR A 93 -1.23 -7.70 -21.75
CA THR A 93 -2.35 -8.22 -22.52
C THR A 93 -2.51 -7.38 -23.79
N LEU A 94 -3.37 -7.83 -24.72
CA LEU A 94 -3.66 -7.08 -25.95
C LEU A 94 -4.09 -5.63 -25.69
N GLN A 95 -4.78 -5.39 -24.57
CA GLN A 95 -5.36 -4.09 -24.22
C GLN A 95 -4.57 -3.35 -23.14
N MET A 96 -3.69 -4.04 -22.40
CA MET A 96 -3.00 -3.49 -21.24
C MET A 96 -1.51 -3.83 -21.32
N LYS A 97 -0.70 -2.84 -21.67
CA LYS A 97 0.76 -2.98 -21.78
C LYS A 97 1.46 -2.11 -20.75
N ASN A 98 2.76 -2.37 -20.56
CA ASN A 98 3.66 -1.50 -19.80
C ASN A 98 3.20 -1.24 -18.35
N ARG A 99 2.64 -2.25 -17.69
CA ARG A 99 2.04 -2.12 -16.36
C ARG A 99 2.77 -2.89 -15.25
N TRP A 100 2.70 -2.38 -14.04
CA TRP A 100 3.18 -3.02 -12.83
C TRP A 100 2.35 -2.59 -11.63
N MET A 101 2.42 -3.37 -10.56
CA MET A 101 1.76 -3.06 -9.30
C MET A 101 2.76 -2.50 -8.30
N ILE A 102 2.34 -1.41 -7.66
CA ILE A 102 3.00 -0.84 -6.49
C ILE A 102 2.19 -1.31 -5.28
N LYS A 103 2.78 -2.15 -4.45
CA LYS A 103 2.16 -2.72 -3.25
C LYS A 103 2.62 -1.93 -2.05
N THR A 104 1.68 -1.57 -1.18
CA THR A 104 1.97 -0.84 0.07
C THR A 104 1.08 -1.33 1.21
N SER A 105 1.49 -1.04 2.44
CA SER A 105 0.75 -1.34 3.67
C SER A 105 -0.69 -0.78 3.64
N LYS A 106 -0.87 0.44 3.12
CA LYS A 106 -2.15 1.17 3.14
C LYS A 106 -2.96 1.04 1.85
N LYS A 107 -2.29 0.95 0.70
CA LYS A 107 -2.97 0.95 -0.61
C LYS A 107 -2.07 0.42 -1.72
N SER A 108 -2.39 -0.76 -2.23
CA SER A 108 -1.78 -1.29 -3.46
C SER A 108 -2.54 -0.83 -4.69
N PHE A 109 -1.82 -0.57 -5.78
CA PHE A 109 -2.42 -0.13 -7.03
C PHE A 109 -1.55 -0.44 -8.24
N VAL A 110 -2.20 -0.59 -9.39
CA VAL A 110 -1.54 -0.78 -10.68
C VAL A 110 -1.32 0.58 -11.35
N VAL A 111 -0.17 0.73 -11.99
CA VAL A 111 0.17 1.85 -12.88
C VAL A 111 0.66 1.31 -14.21
N SER A 112 0.53 2.13 -15.25
CA SER A 112 1.15 1.89 -16.56
C SER A 112 1.90 3.12 -17.06
N ALA A 113 3.03 2.84 -17.73
CA ALA A 113 3.83 3.83 -18.43
C ALA A 113 3.40 3.96 -19.90
N ALA A 114 3.81 5.04 -20.56
CA ALA A 114 3.54 5.27 -21.98
C ALA A 114 4.33 4.31 -22.88
N SER A 115 5.51 3.87 -22.44
CA SER A 115 6.38 2.97 -23.20
C SER A 115 6.97 1.85 -22.32
N LEU A 116 7.50 0.81 -22.97
CA LEU A 116 8.23 -0.26 -22.29
C LEU A 116 9.51 0.27 -21.62
N THR A 117 10.21 1.18 -22.29
CA THR A 117 11.43 1.80 -21.77
C THR A 117 11.12 2.56 -20.48
N GLU A 118 10.10 3.43 -20.51
CA GLU A 118 9.69 4.20 -19.33
C GLU A 118 9.28 3.27 -18.17
N ARG A 119 8.54 2.18 -18.44
CA ARG A 119 8.25 1.16 -17.41
C ARG A 119 9.53 0.59 -16.80
N LYS A 120 10.49 0.18 -17.64
CA LYS A 120 11.73 -0.46 -17.17
C LYS A 120 12.56 0.51 -16.32
N GLU A 121 12.69 1.75 -16.75
CA GLU A 121 13.41 2.80 -16.01
C GLU A 121 12.76 3.08 -14.65
N TRP A 122 11.43 3.23 -14.61
CA TRP A 122 10.71 3.43 -13.35
C TRP A 122 10.91 2.28 -12.37
N ILE A 123 10.77 1.04 -12.83
CA ILE A 123 10.96 -0.15 -11.99
C ILE A 123 12.40 -0.22 -11.50
N SER A 124 13.38 -0.07 -12.39
CA SER A 124 14.80 -0.12 -12.06
C SER A 124 15.18 0.92 -11.01
N HIS A 125 14.79 2.18 -11.19
CA HIS A 125 15.11 3.24 -10.24
C HIS A 125 14.41 3.04 -8.90
N LEU A 126 13.16 2.58 -8.88
CA LEU A 126 12.44 2.26 -7.64
C LEU A 126 13.16 1.12 -6.89
N GLU A 127 13.51 0.04 -7.56
CA GLU A 127 14.20 -1.11 -6.97
C GLU A 127 15.57 -0.71 -6.39
N GLU A 128 16.34 0.11 -7.12
CA GLU A 128 17.62 0.61 -6.65
C GLU A 128 17.47 1.47 -5.39
N CYS A 129 16.51 2.39 -5.37
CA CYS A 129 16.24 3.25 -4.21
C CYS A 129 15.81 2.43 -2.99
N ILE A 130 14.89 1.48 -3.18
CA ILE A 130 14.41 0.61 -2.10
C ILE A 130 15.58 -0.23 -1.56
N LYS A 131 16.37 -0.86 -2.43
CA LYS A 131 17.53 -1.67 -2.03
C LYS A 131 18.55 -0.85 -1.25
N HIS A 132 18.85 0.35 -1.72
CA HIS A 132 19.79 1.23 -1.04
C HIS A 132 19.27 1.67 0.33
N LEU A 133 17.99 2.06 0.42
CA LEU A 133 17.36 2.46 1.67
C LEU A 133 17.36 1.34 2.71
N LEU A 134 16.98 0.12 2.32
CA LEU A 134 16.94 -1.03 3.23
C LEU A 134 18.34 -1.41 3.72
N THR A 135 19.33 -1.41 2.82
CA THR A 135 20.74 -1.64 3.19
C THR A 135 21.23 -0.59 4.19
N LYS A 136 20.93 0.69 3.94
CA LYS A 136 21.37 1.81 4.78
C LYS A 136 20.72 1.81 6.17
N THR A 137 19.45 1.42 6.25
CA THR A 137 18.66 1.49 7.50
C THR A 137 18.66 0.18 8.30
N GLY A 138 19.06 -0.94 7.70
CA GLY A 138 18.94 -2.27 8.28
C GLY A 138 17.48 -2.76 8.44
N ARG A 139 16.51 -2.01 7.91
CA ARG A 139 15.08 -2.38 7.97
C ARG A 139 14.78 -3.54 7.04
N GLN A 140 13.74 -4.30 7.38
CA GLN A 140 13.24 -5.39 6.55
C GLN A 140 12.18 -4.89 5.57
N PRO A 141 12.08 -5.47 4.36
CA PRO A 141 11.00 -5.16 3.44
C PRO A 141 9.62 -5.42 4.05
N CYS A 142 8.66 -4.54 3.77
CA CYS A 142 7.27 -4.77 4.11
C CYS A 142 6.76 -6.06 3.44
N ARG A 143 6.17 -6.98 4.21
CA ARG A 143 5.61 -8.25 3.69
C ARG A 143 4.09 -8.29 3.64
N GLU A 144 3.44 -7.35 4.32
CA GLU A 144 1.99 -7.28 4.42
C GLU A 144 1.47 -6.05 3.68
N HIS A 145 0.69 -6.27 2.63
CA HIS A 145 0.20 -5.21 1.78
C HIS A 145 -1.33 -5.20 1.68
N ALA A 146 -1.90 -4.02 1.51
CA ALA A 146 -3.31 -3.86 1.21
C ALA A 146 -3.66 -4.58 -0.11
N ALA A 147 -4.76 -5.34 -0.14
CA ALA A 147 -5.20 -5.94 -1.40
C ALA A 147 -5.60 -4.87 -2.44
N PRO A 148 -5.12 -4.96 -3.70
CA PRO A 148 -5.57 -4.06 -4.75
C PRO A 148 -7.05 -4.28 -5.03
N TRP A 149 -7.79 -3.19 -5.25
CA TRP A 149 -9.20 -3.31 -5.62
C TRP A 149 -9.33 -3.75 -7.08
N ILE A 150 -10.18 -4.74 -7.31
CA ILE A 150 -10.57 -5.13 -8.65
C ILE A 150 -11.37 -3.97 -9.29
N PRO A 151 -11.02 -3.54 -10.52
CA PRO A 151 -11.76 -2.51 -11.23
C PRO A 151 -13.25 -2.85 -11.42
N ASP A 152 -14.12 -1.85 -11.36
CA ASP A 152 -15.59 -2.02 -11.45
C ASP A 152 -16.02 -2.71 -12.76
N LYS A 153 -15.25 -2.47 -13.83
CA LYS A 153 -15.49 -3.04 -15.17
C LYS A 153 -14.94 -4.46 -15.37
N ALA A 154 -14.20 -4.99 -14.40
CA ALA A 154 -13.69 -6.35 -14.50
C ALA A 154 -14.78 -7.41 -14.26
N THR A 155 -15.95 -6.99 -13.74
CA THR A 155 -17.09 -7.89 -13.56
C THR A 155 -18.41 -7.13 -13.49
N ASP A 156 -19.46 -7.77 -13.99
CA ASP A 156 -20.84 -7.31 -13.88
C ASP A 156 -21.64 -8.07 -12.81
N ILE A 157 -21.00 -9.03 -12.12
CA ILE A 157 -21.62 -9.85 -11.08
C ILE A 157 -20.82 -9.82 -9.78
N CYS A 158 -21.49 -10.05 -8.66
CA CYS A 158 -20.84 -10.15 -7.36
C CYS A 158 -19.84 -11.32 -7.34
N MET A 159 -18.56 -11.03 -7.01
CA MET A 159 -17.48 -12.03 -6.94
C MET A 159 -17.55 -12.95 -5.71
N ARG A 160 -18.64 -12.89 -4.94
CA ARG A 160 -18.88 -13.79 -3.80
C ARG A 160 -20.03 -14.73 -4.05
N CYS A 161 -21.20 -14.21 -4.40
CA CYS A 161 -22.37 -15.05 -4.63
C CYS A 161 -22.56 -15.46 -6.09
N THR A 162 -21.82 -14.84 -7.02
CA THR A 162 -21.80 -15.12 -8.47
C THR A 162 -23.14 -15.01 -9.22
N HIS A 163 -24.26 -14.76 -8.53
CA HIS A 163 -25.58 -14.60 -9.15
C HIS A 163 -26.12 -13.16 -9.15
N THR A 164 -25.71 -12.32 -8.19
CA THR A 164 -26.17 -10.92 -8.14
C THR A 164 -25.51 -10.11 -9.25
N LYS A 165 -26.28 -9.67 -10.25
CA LYS A 165 -25.86 -8.71 -11.28
C LYS A 165 -25.87 -7.28 -10.74
N PHE A 166 -24.83 -6.51 -11.04
CA PHE A 166 -24.74 -5.10 -10.68
C PHE A 166 -25.50 -4.22 -11.66
N SER A 167 -26.12 -3.16 -11.16
CA SER A 167 -26.90 -2.19 -11.93
C SER A 167 -26.85 -0.81 -11.26
N THR A 168 -27.63 0.15 -11.75
CA THR A 168 -27.79 1.46 -11.11
C THR A 168 -28.43 1.34 -9.71
N LEU A 169 -29.35 0.39 -9.53
CA LEU A 169 -29.97 0.06 -8.24
C LEU A 169 -29.07 -0.85 -7.41
N THR A 170 -28.49 -1.88 -8.03
CA THR A 170 -27.59 -2.84 -7.35
C THR A 170 -26.14 -2.36 -7.42
N ARG A 171 -25.76 -1.52 -6.44
CA ARG A 171 -24.43 -0.89 -6.40
C ARG A 171 -23.29 -1.87 -6.12
N ARG A 172 -22.12 -1.57 -6.70
CA ARG A 172 -20.85 -2.27 -6.44
C ARG A 172 -20.22 -1.81 -5.11
N HIS A 173 -19.65 -2.74 -4.37
CA HIS A 173 -18.82 -2.47 -3.19
C HIS A 173 -17.49 -3.22 -3.27
N HIS A 174 -16.49 -2.79 -2.51
CA HIS A 174 -15.19 -3.47 -2.44
C HIS A 174 -14.90 -3.94 -1.02
N CYS A 175 -14.53 -5.21 -0.88
CA CYS A 175 -13.97 -5.76 0.34
C CYS A 175 -12.57 -5.18 0.57
N ARG A 176 -12.31 -4.57 1.74
CA ARG A 176 -10.96 -4.03 2.03
C ARG A 176 -9.89 -5.09 2.27
N LYS A 177 -10.25 -6.30 2.72
CA LYS A 177 -9.29 -7.39 2.93
C LYS A 177 -8.85 -8.06 1.62
N CYS A 178 -9.77 -8.33 0.70
CA CYS A 178 -9.47 -9.11 -0.52
C CYS A 178 -9.63 -8.34 -1.85
N GLY A 179 -10.09 -7.08 -1.83
CA GLY A 179 -10.21 -6.26 -3.04
C GLY A 179 -11.37 -6.59 -4.00
N PHE A 180 -12.09 -7.69 -3.77
CA PHE A 180 -13.18 -8.16 -4.65
C PHE A 180 -14.38 -7.20 -4.72
N VAL A 181 -15.03 -7.18 -5.89
CA VAL A 181 -16.29 -6.48 -6.13
C VAL A 181 -17.47 -7.32 -5.63
N VAL A 182 -18.23 -6.79 -4.68
CA VAL A 182 -19.25 -7.52 -3.93
C VAL A 182 -20.54 -6.72 -3.80
N CYS A 183 -21.68 -7.41 -3.72
CA CYS A 183 -22.98 -6.80 -3.42
C CYS A 183 -23.11 -6.47 -1.92
N ALA A 184 -24.19 -5.74 -1.57
CA ALA A 184 -24.45 -5.35 -0.19
C ALA A 184 -24.59 -6.58 0.74
N ASP A 185 -25.29 -7.62 0.29
CA ASP A 185 -25.56 -8.83 1.08
C ASP A 185 -24.31 -9.67 1.36
N CYS A 186 -23.39 -9.72 0.40
CA CYS A 186 -22.10 -10.39 0.58
C CYS A 186 -21.09 -9.56 1.40
N SER A 187 -21.45 -8.36 1.84
CA SER A 187 -20.52 -7.44 2.54
C SER A 187 -21.19 -6.61 3.62
N ARG A 188 -22.10 -7.23 4.40
CA ARG A 188 -22.86 -6.56 5.46
C ARG A 188 -21.99 -6.10 6.64
N HIS A 189 -20.83 -6.71 6.82
CA HIS A 189 -19.96 -6.47 7.97
C HIS A 189 -18.90 -5.40 7.72
N ARG A 190 -18.45 -4.81 8.82
CA ARG A 190 -17.25 -3.97 8.89
C ARG A 190 -16.30 -4.55 9.93
N PHE A 191 -15.01 -4.39 9.71
CA PHE A 191 -13.96 -4.87 10.60
C PHE A 191 -12.89 -3.79 10.78
N LEU A 192 -12.37 -3.64 11.99
CA LEU A 192 -11.29 -2.69 12.26
C LEU A 192 -9.97 -3.28 11.75
N MET A 193 -9.33 -2.60 10.81
CA MET A 193 -8.01 -2.99 10.31
C MET A 193 -7.06 -1.82 10.54
N PRO A 194 -6.45 -1.70 11.73
CA PRO A 194 -5.71 -0.51 12.15
C PRO A 194 -4.62 -0.09 11.17
N ARG A 195 -3.95 -1.06 10.53
CA ARG A 195 -2.94 -0.81 9.49
C ARG A 195 -3.49 -0.04 8.28
N LEU A 196 -4.75 -0.26 7.92
CA LEU A 196 -5.43 0.36 6.78
C LEU A 196 -6.20 1.63 7.16
N SER A 197 -6.88 1.62 8.31
CA SER A 197 -7.71 2.73 8.77
C SER A 197 -7.99 2.62 10.28
N PRO A 198 -8.07 3.76 10.99
CA PRO A 198 -8.52 3.78 12.38
C PRO A 198 -10.04 3.53 12.53
N LYS A 199 -10.79 3.45 11.42
CA LYS A 199 -12.24 3.20 11.43
C LYS A 199 -12.56 1.83 10.85
N PRO A 200 -13.64 1.17 11.30
CA PRO A 200 -14.08 -0.10 10.70
C PRO A 200 -14.36 0.02 9.20
N LEU A 201 -13.77 -0.89 8.43
CA LEU A 201 -13.82 -0.94 6.98
C LEU A 201 -14.74 -2.07 6.50
N ARG A 202 -15.46 -1.84 5.39
CA ARG A 202 -16.31 -2.86 4.78
C ARG A 202 -15.47 -4.06 4.34
N VAL A 203 -15.90 -5.25 4.75
CA VAL A 203 -15.33 -6.53 4.34
C VAL A 203 -16.45 -7.47 3.89
N CYS A 204 -16.14 -8.39 2.99
CA CYS A 204 -17.10 -9.42 2.61
C CYS A 204 -17.28 -10.45 3.75
N ASN A 205 -18.40 -11.17 3.75
CA ASN A 205 -18.75 -12.10 4.83
C ASN A 205 -17.69 -13.21 5.02
N LEU A 206 -17.05 -13.67 3.94
CA LEU A 206 -15.94 -14.62 4.04
C LEU A 206 -14.74 -14.02 4.78
N CYS A 207 -14.30 -12.83 4.35
CA CYS A 207 -13.17 -12.14 4.98
C CYS A 207 -13.45 -11.75 6.43
N TYR A 208 -14.69 -11.40 6.76
CA TYR A 208 -15.10 -11.11 8.13
C TYR A 208 -14.90 -12.33 9.04
N ARG A 209 -15.38 -13.51 8.63
CA ARG A 209 -15.18 -14.76 9.38
C ARG A 209 -13.69 -15.11 9.55
N GLN A 210 -12.90 -14.90 8.50
CA GLN A 210 -11.44 -15.12 8.57
C GLN A 210 -10.76 -14.16 9.56
N LEU A 211 -11.12 -12.87 9.53
CA LEU A 211 -10.57 -11.86 10.44
C LEU A 211 -10.92 -12.14 11.90
N LEU A 212 -12.16 -12.55 12.19
CA LEU A 212 -12.55 -12.96 13.56
C LEU A 212 -11.76 -14.18 14.03
N ALA A 213 -11.50 -15.14 13.14
CA ALA A 213 -10.70 -16.31 13.48
C ALA A 213 -9.22 -15.95 13.73
N GLU A 214 -8.67 -15.00 12.98
CA GLU A 214 -7.33 -14.45 13.19
C GLU A 214 -7.24 -13.72 14.54
N GLU A 215 -8.17 -12.80 14.83
CA GLU A 215 -8.23 -12.05 16.09
C GLU A 215 -8.35 -12.98 17.31
N LYS A 216 -9.17 -14.03 17.22
CA LYS A 216 -9.30 -15.03 18.29
C LYS A 216 -7.99 -15.79 18.52
N LYS A 217 -7.28 -16.17 17.45
CA LYS A 217 -5.99 -16.88 17.53
C LYS A 217 -4.92 -15.99 18.16
N GLU A 218 -4.86 -14.72 17.78
CA GLU A 218 -3.95 -13.74 18.38
C GLU A 218 -4.22 -13.59 19.88
N ALA A 219 -5.48 -13.39 20.28
CA ALA A 219 -5.86 -13.30 21.70
C ALA A 219 -5.61 -14.59 22.50
N GLU A 220 -5.65 -15.77 21.88
CA GLU A 220 -5.28 -17.04 22.51
C GLU A 220 -3.76 -17.19 22.65
N ALA A 221 -2.98 -16.76 21.65
CA ALA A 221 -1.52 -16.77 21.69
C ALA A 221 -0.99 -15.82 22.76
N ASP A 222 -1.54 -14.61 22.86
CA ASP A 222 -1.17 -13.61 23.87
C ASP A 222 -1.45 -14.13 25.29
N ARG A 223 -2.60 -14.80 25.50
CA ARG A 223 -2.93 -15.42 26.79
C ARG A 223 -1.94 -16.52 27.18
N ARG A 224 -1.52 -17.37 26.25
CA ARG A 224 -0.52 -18.42 26.52
C ARG A 224 0.87 -17.87 26.84
N GLN A 225 1.23 -16.72 26.27
CA GLN A 225 2.50 -16.05 26.58
C GLN A 225 2.48 -15.32 27.92
N ALA A 226 1.29 -14.96 28.41
CA ALA A 226 1.10 -14.28 29.70
C ALA A 226 0.97 -15.24 30.90
N GLU A 227 0.87 -16.56 30.70
CA GLU A 227 0.88 -17.52 31.81
C GLU A 227 2.31 -17.71 32.35
N PRO A 228 2.58 -17.43 33.64
CA PRO A 228 3.89 -17.68 34.21
C PRO A 228 4.17 -19.17 34.21
N ILE A 229 5.40 -19.56 33.82
CA ILE A 229 5.93 -20.90 34.03
C ILE A 229 5.82 -21.20 35.52
N ARG A 230 4.80 -21.95 35.95
CA ARG A 230 4.83 -22.59 37.27
C ARG A 230 5.93 -23.63 37.20
N SER A 231 7.13 -23.25 37.67
CA SER A 231 8.21 -24.20 37.89
C SER A 231 7.67 -25.30 38.81
N ALA A 232 7.88 -26.54 38.40
CA ALA A 232 7.71 -27.70 39.25
C ALA A 232 8.71 -27.54 40.41
N VAL A 233 8.24 -26.98 41.54
CA VAL A 233 8.98 -27.06 42.80
C VAL A 233 8.84 -28.51 43.25
N GLY A 234 9.92 -29.25 43.13
CA GLY A 234 10.05 -30.61 43.64
C GLY A 234 9.75 -30.62 45.14
N TYR A 235 8.85 -31.51 45.54
CA TYR A 235 8.61 -31.84 46.92
C TYR A 235 9.65 -32.89 47.31
N GLU A 236 10.75 -32.48 47.95
CA GLU A 236 11.57 -33.39 48.74
C GLU A 236 10.86 -33.58 50.10
N PRO A 237 10.49 -34.80 50.51
CA PRO A 237 10.07 -35.05 51.87
C PRO A 237 11.32 -35.22 52.74
N SER A 238 11.59 -34.23 53.58
CA SER A 238 12.52 -34.33 54.71
C SER A 238 11.73 -34.22 56.01
N SER A 239 11.78 -35.30 56.81
CA SER A 239 11.75 -35.36 58.29
C SER A 239 11.22 -36.74 58.70
N GLY A 240 11.78 -37.47 59.64
CA GLY A 240 12.80 -37.11 60.62
C GLY A 240 13.13 -38.31 61.50
N ASP A 241 14.13 -38.10 62.35
CA ASP A 241 14.66 -39.00 63.36
C ASP A 241 13.62 -39.38 64.43
N ASP A 242 13.65 -40.65 64.83
CA ASP A 242 13.60 -41.16 66.22
C ASP A 242 14.21 -42.57 66.26
#